data_AF-A0AAW3ZNH3-F1
#
_entry.id   AF-A0AAW3ZNH3-F1
#
_cell.length_a   1.000
_cell.length_b   1.000
_cell.length_c   1.000
_cell.angle_alpha   90.00
_cell.angle_beta   90.00
_cell.angle_gamma   90.00
#
_symmetry.space_group_name_H-M   'P 1'
#
loop_
_entity.id
_entity.type
_entity.pdbx_description
1 polymer ?
#
loop_
_entity_poly.entity_id
_entity_poly.type
_entity_poly.pdbx_seq_one_letter_code
_entity_poly.pdbx_strand_id
1 'polypeptide(L)' 'MDWFSALWLTALAIALLSGKAYFRGVVERQYDPGQYWTICACYVVLAGMIPVLRAIKG' A
#
# COMPACT_ATOMS: atom_id res chain seq x y z
N MET A 1 0.43 16.71 1.95
CA MET A 1 0.39 15.28 2.31
C MET A 1 1.30 15.09 3.50
N ASP A 2 0.88 14.33 4.50
CA ASP A 2 1.73 14.06 5.67
C ASP A 2 2.94 13.21 5.21
N TRP A 3 4.12 13.44 5.78
CA TRP A 3 5.36 12.72 5.41
C TRP A 3 5.17 11.20 5.46
N PHE A 4 4.35 10.72 6.40
CA PHE A 4 3.93 9.33 6.53
C PHE A 4 3.16 8.82 5.30
N SER A 5 2.21 9.60 4.79
CA SER A 5 1.42 9.25 3.59
C SER A 5 2.30 9.12 2.35
N ALA A 6 3.29 10.02 2.21
CA ALA A 6 4.23 10.00 1.09
C ALA A 6 5.13 8.75 1.14
N LEU A 7 5.67 8.42 2.31
CA LEU A 7 6.50 7.24 2.53
C LEU A 7 5.73 5.94 2.19
N TRP A 8 4.46 5.89 2.56
CA TRP A 8 3.60 4.73 2.37
C TRP A 8 3.17 4.53 0.91
N LEU A 9 2.80 5.60 0.20
CA LEU A 9 2.53 5.55 -1.24
C LEU A 9 3.76 5.18 -2.06
N THR A 10 4.94 5.64 -1.63
CA THR A 10 6.21 5.28 -2.27
C THR A 10 6.48 3.78 -2.11
N ALA A 11 6.24 3.21 -0.92
CA ALA A 11 6.36 1.77 -0.69
C ALA A 11 5.36 0.96 -1.53
N LEU A 12 4.13 1.44 -1.70
CA LEU A 12 3.13 0.81 -2.57
C LEU A 12 3.57 0.83 -4.04
N ALA A 13 4.04 1.98 -4.54
CA ALA A 13 4.53 2.11 -5.91
C ALA A 13 5.70 1.17 -6.19
N ILE A 14 6.67 1.10 -5.27
CA ILE A 14 7.80 0.16 -5.36
C ILE A 14 7.30 -1.29 -5.36
N ALA A 15 6.31 -1.62 -4.53
CA ALA A 15 5.76 -2.98 -4.47
C ALA A 15 5.07 -3.39 -5.78
N LEU A 16 4.34 -2.48 -6.41
CA LEU A 16 3.68 -2.69 -7.71
C LEU A 16 4.69 -2.86 -8.85
N LEU A 17 5.75 -2.04 -8.88
CA LEU A 17 6.79 -2.10 -9.91
C LEU A 17 7.69 -3.35 -9.77
N SER A 18 8.01 -3.74 -8.54
CA SER A 18 8.90 -4.87 -8.26
C SER A 18 8.20 -6.22 -8.22
N GLY A 19 6.87 -6.25 -8.12
CA GLY A 19 6.12 -7.49 -7.90
C GLY A 19 6.36 -8.13 -6.53
N LYS A 20 6.94 -7.39 -5.58
CA LYS A 20 7.22 -7.83 -4.21
C LYS A 20 6.50 -6.96 -3.19
N ALA A 21 5.73 -7.56 -2.30
CA ALA A 21 5.09 -6.82 -1.23
C ALA A 21 6.11 -6.36 -0.17
N TYR A 22 6.14 -5.05 0.14
CA TYR A 22 7.14 -4.44 1.02
C TYR A 22 6.95 -4.74 2.52
N PHE A 23 5.85 -5.41 2.90
CA PHE A 23 5.78 -6.09 4.20
C PHE A 23 6.79 -7.25 4.19
N ARG A 24 8.05 -6.89 4.48
CA ARG A 24 9.22 -7.78 4.62
C ARG A 24 9.70 -8.51 3.36
N GLY A 25 9.24 -8.15 2.15
CA GLY A 25 9.62 -8.88 0.93
C GLY A 25 9.17 -10.34 0.95
N VAL A 26 8.12 -10.64 1.73
CA VAL A 26 7.70 -12.01 2.06
C VAL A 26 6.89 -12.65 0.95
N VAL A 27 6.12 -11.84 0.21
CA VAL A 27 5.19 -12.33 -0.79
C VAL A 27 5.57 -11.80 -2.16
N GLU A 28 5.93 -12.72 -3.05
CA GLU A 28 6.13 -12.42 -4.46
C GLU A 28 4.86 -12.75 -5.25
N ARG A 29 4.50 -11.87 -6.19
CA ARG A 29 3.29 -12.03 -7.02
C ARG A 29 3.21 -13.36 -7.76
N GLN A 30 4.36 -13.94 -8.12
CA GLN A 30 4.43 -15.17 -8.90
C GLN A 30 4.13 -16.44 -8.08
N TYR A 31 4.40 -16.43 -6.77
CA TYR A 31 4.19 -17.60 -5.90
C TYR A 31 2.81 -17.55 -5.24
N ASP A 32 2.37 -16.38 -4.78
CA ASP A 32 1.09 -16.20 -4.08
C ASP A 32 0.35 -14.93 -4.56
N PRO A 33 -0.24 -14.96 -5.77
CA PRO A 33 -0.87 -13.79 -6.36
C PRO A 33 -2.06 -13.28 -5.54
N GLY A 34 -2.84 -14.17 -4.93
CA GLY A 34 -3.99 -13.79 -4.10
C GLY A 34 -3.59 -12.98 -2.87
N GLN A 35 -2.59 -13.44 -2.12
CA GLN A 35 -2.08 -12.71 -0.95
C GLN A 35 -1.39 -11.42 -1.37
N TYR A 36 -0.60 -11.44 -2.46
CA TYR A 36 0.06 -10.24 -2.99
C TYR A 36 -0.95 -9.12 -3.27
N TRP A 37 -2.00 -9.42 -4.04
CA TRP A 37 -3.03 -8.44 -4.38
C TRP A 37 -3.87 -8.02 -3.17
N THR A 38 -4.11 -8.91 -2.21
CA THR A 38 -4.78 -8.58 -0.94
C THR A 38 -3.97 -7.54 -0.17
N ILE A 39 -2.66 -7.72 -0.07
CA ILE A 39 -1.77 -6.76 0.58
C ILE A 39 -1.81 -5.42 -0.18
N CYS A 40 -1.63 -5.41 -1.50
CA CYS A 40 -1.73 -4.19 -2.31
C CYS A 40 -3.09 -3.49 -2.15
N ALA A 41 -4.20 -4.23 -2.04
CA ALA A 41 -5.53 -3.67 -1.82
C ALA A 41 -5.64 -3.02 -0.44
N CYS A 42 -5.13 -3.66 0.62
CA CYS A 42 -5.02 -3.03 1.95
C CYS A 42 -4.22 -1.72 1.87
N TYR A 43 -3.19 -1.67 1.03
CA TYR A 43 -2.46 -0.43 0.80
C TYR A 43 -3.30 0.67 0.15
N VAL A 44 -4.03 0.34 -0.91
CA VAL A 44 -4.91 1.32 -1.57
C VAL A 44 -6.00 1.83 -0.62
N VAL A 45 -6.61 0.94 0.17
CA VAL A 45 -7.63 1.31 1.16
C VAL A 45 -7.07 2.26 2.21
N LEU A 46 -5.91 1.94 2.80
CA LEU A 46 -5.29 2.79 3.81
C LEU A 46 -4.95 4.18 3.25
N ALA A 47 -4.46 4.24 2.00
CA ALA A 47 -4.18 5.50 1.32
C ALA A 47 -5.46 6.32 1.08
N GLY A 48 -6.57 5.67 0.73
CA GLY A 48 -7.89 6.30 0.57
C GLY A 48 -8.53 6.75 1.89
N MET A 49 -8.19 6.12 3.01
CA MET A 49 -8.67 6.54 4.34
C MET A 49 -8.03 7.86 4.81
N ILE A 50 -6.83 8.20 4.35
CA ILE A 50 -6.14 9.45 4.73
C ILE A 50 -6.92 10.72 4.34
N PRO A 51 -7.40 10.89 3.08
CA PRO A 51 -8.23 12.03 2.72
C PRO A 51 -9.59 12.00 3.42
N VAL A 52 -10.17 10.81 3.67
CA VAL A 52 -11.44 10.65 4.41
C VAL A 52 -11.30 11.13 5.85
N LEU A 53 -10.23 10.71 6.55
CA LEU A 53 -9.93 11.16 7.90
C LEU A 53 -9.65 12.67 7.96
N ARG A 54 -8.98 13.22 6.94
CA ARG A 54 -8.79 14.68 6.82
C ARG A 54 -10.11 15.43 6.57
N ALA A 55 -11.05 14.84 5.85
CA ALA A 55 -12.37 15.42 5.58
C ALA A 55 -13.31 15.36 6.81
N ILE A 56 -13.24 14.31 7.63
CA ILE A 56 -14.06 14.16 8.85
C ILE A 56 -13.58 15.07 9.99
N LYS A 57 -12.29 15.41 10.02
CA LYS A 57 -11.68 16.22 11.08
C LYS A 57 -11.72 17.74 10.79
N GLY A 58 -12.43 18.15 9.72
CA GLY A 58 -12.66 19.54 9.33
C GLY A 58 -13.84 20.17 10.04
#